data_AF-X1B2H3-F1
#
_entry.id   AF-X1B2H3-F1
#
_cell.length_a   1.000
_cell.length_b   1.000
_cell.length_c   1.000
_cell.angle_alpha   90.00
_cell.angle_beta   90.00
_cell.angle_gamma   90.00
#
_symmetry.space_group_name_H-M   'P 1'
#
loop_
_entity.id
_entity.type
_entity.pdbx_description
1 polymer ?
#
loop_
_entity_poly.entity_id
_entity_poly.type
_entity_poly.pdbx_seq_one_letter_code
_entity_poly.pdbx_strand_id
1 'polypeptide(L)'
;MAIIFAFQAKDVGSTPITRSKIMSKKFKKIIIPGTTLMVSVYISVLFATGIIIGYLSTIFFDKKFLKTGRINSLVFNLGKWKIHLHHWLLASFAILITYFFSSLSIFWIGIFGGLAFHDLYTDKSWYKVIYRKESVV
;
A
#
# COMPACT_ATOMS: atom_id res chain seq x y z
N MET A 1 80.60 1.14 18.16
CA MET A 1 79.85 2.38 17.89
C MET A 1 78.77 2.09 16.86
N ALA A 2 77.56 2.59 17.11
CA ALA A 2 76.44 2.77 16.17
C ALA A 2 75.66 1.51 15.70
N ILE A 3 74.73 1.08 16.58
CA ILE A 3 73.41 0.55 16.21
C ILE A 3 72.63 1.69 15.54
N ILE A 4 72.53 1.72 14.21
CA ILE A 4 71.60 2.58 13.43
C ILE A 4 71.48 1.86 12.07
N PHE A 5 70.35 1.47 11.49
CA PHE A 5 68.99 1.97 11.49
C PHE A 5 68.03 0.77 11.44
N ALA A 6 67.19 0.67 12.47
CA ALA A 6 65.89 0.05 12.32
C ALA A 6 65.08 0.84 11.27
N PHE A 7 64.07 0.18 10.72
CA PHE A 7 62.90 0.85 10.13
C PHE A 7 63.06 1.37 8.71
N GLN A 8 63.39 0.50 7.75
CA GLN A 8 62.78 0.65 6.42
C GLN A 8 61.30 0.29 6.55
N ALA A 9 60.50 1.34 6.67
CA ALA A 9 59.06 1.31 6.60
C ALA A 9 58.64 0.43 5.42
N LYS A 10 57.93 -0.64 5.76
CA LYS A 10 57.16 -1.45 4.84
C LYS A 10 55.97 -0.61 4.38
N ASP A 11 56.24 0.43 3.58
CA ASP A 11 55.24 1.18 2.83
C ASP A 11 54.73 0.27 1.71
N VAL A 12 53.86 -0.66 2.09
CA VAL A 12 53.00 -1.40 1.15
C VAL A 12 52.05 -0.36 0.56
N GLY A 13 52.51 0.25 -0.53
CA GLY A 13 51.70 1.08 -1.40
C GLY A 13 50.50 0.27 -1.87
N SER A 14 49.35 0.50 -1.24
CA SER A 14 48.08 0.02 -1.78
C SER A 14 47.89 0.70 -3.14
N THR A 15 48.03 -0.05 -4.23
CA THR A 15 47.87 0.49 -5.59
C THR A 15 46.53 1.22 -5.72
N PRO A 16 46.46 2.36 -6.44
CA PRO A 16 45.25 3.20 -6.50
C PRO A 16 44.01 2.44 -6.99
N ILE A 17 44.22 1.38 -7.76
CA ILE A 17 43.19 0.48 -8.30
C ILE A 17 42.52 -0.37 -7.20
N THR A 18 43.28 -0.82 -6.20
CA THR A 18 42.75 -1.60 -5.08
C THR A 18 41.94 -0.72 -4.13
N ARG A 19 42.41 0.51 -3.87
CA ARG A 19 41.73 1.45 -2.98
C ARG A 19 40.37 1.90 -3.54
N SER A 20 40.28 2.16 -4.86
CA SER A 20 39.00 2.53 -5.50
C SER A 20 37.97 1.40 -5.47
N LYS A 21 38.37 0.15 -5.75
CA LYS A 21 37.49 -1.03 -5.67
C LYS A 21 36.99 -1.30 -4.25
N ILE A 22 37.84 -1.14 -3.23
CA ILE A 22 37.46 -1.32 -1.83
C ILE A 22 36.49 -0.22 -1.38
N MET A 23 36.73 1.04 -1.78
CA MET A 23 35.86 2.17 -1.48
C MET A 23 34.48 1.99 -2.14
N SER A 24 34.44 1.54 -3.39
CA SER A 24 33.21 1.19 -4.12
C SER A 24 32.40 0.07 -3.45
N LYS A 25 33.06 -1.00 -2.98
CA LYS A 25 32.38 -2.09 -2.25
C LYS A 25 31.80 -1.63 -0.90
N LYS A 26 32.54 -0.82 -0.13
CA LYS A 26 32.06 -0.25 1.14
C LYS A 26 30.90 0.73 0.91
N PHE A 27 30.99 1.57 -0.11
CA PHE A 27 29.94 2.52 -0.50
C PHE A 27 28.66 1.80 -0.94
N LYS A 28 28.76 0.78 -1.80
CA LYS A 28 27.63 -0.06 -2.21
C LYS A 28 26.97 -0.77 -1.01
N LYS A 29 27.78 -1.26 -0.05
CA LYS A 29 27.28 -1.94 1.16
C LYS A 29 26.45 -1.01 2.07
N ILE A 30 26.68 0.29 2.03
CA ILE A 30 25.94 1.27 2.86
C ILE A 30 24.74 1.85 2.08
N ILE A 31 24.90 2.14 0.80
CA ILE A 31 23.83 2.77 0.00
C ILE A 31 22.68 1.83 -0.25
N ILE A 32 22.94 0.56 -0.59
CA ILE A 32 21.87 -0.40 -0.92
C ILE A 32 20.87 -0.56 0.24
N PRO A 33 21.28 -0.85 1.49
CA PRO A 33 20.31 -0.95 2.58
C PRO A 33 19.67 0.40 2.91
N GLY A 34 20.40 1.51 2.80
CA GLY A 34 19.86 2.86 3.04
C GLY A 34 18.77 3.25 2.05
N THR A 35 18.98 2.99 0.75
CA THR A 35 17.98 3.28 -0.29
C THR A 35 16.80 2.34 -0.20
N THR A 36 17.01 1.04 0.04
CA THR A 36 15.90 0.09 0.27
C THR A 36 15.04 0.52 1.46
N LEU A 37 15.66 0.94 2.57
CA LEU A 37 14.92 1.42 3.74
C LEU A 37 14.10 2.68 3.40
N MET A 38 14.69 3.68 2.73
CA MET A 38 13.95 4.87 2.32
C MET A 38 12.78 4.56 1.38
N VAL A 39 12.97 3.69 0.39
CA VAL A 39 11.89 3.28 -0.52
C VAL A 39 10.78 2.57 0.23
N SER A 40 11.12 1.68 1.18
CA SER A 40 10.12 0.95 1.98
C SER A 40 9.30 1.86 2.88
N VAL A 41 9.93 2.87 3.50
CA VAL A 41 9.25 3.89 4.31
C VAL A 41 8.35 4.75 3.42
N TYR A 42 8.85 5.19 2.27
CA TYR A 42 8.09 5.99 1.31
C TYR A 42 6.81 5.28 0.85
N ILE A 43 6.93 4.00 0.43
CA ILE A 43 5.79 3.18 0.02
C ILE A 43 4.80 3.01 1.17
N SER A 44 5.30 2.71 2.38
CA SER A 44 4.46 2.52 3.58
C SER A 44 3.68 3.78 3.92
N VAL A 45 4.31 4.96 3.88
CA VAL A 45 3.65 6.24 4.17
C VAL A 45 2.59 6.57 3.13
N LEU A 46 2.88 6.39 1.84
CA LEU A 46 1.89 6.61 0.78
C LEU A 46 0.69 5.67 0.91
N PHE A 47 0.95 4.40 1.21
CA PHE A 47 -0.11 3.42 1.41
C PHE A 47 -0.97 3.76 2.64
N ALA A 48 -0.34 4.06 3.78
CA ALA A 48 -1.02 4.40 5.03
C ALA A 48 -1.86 5.68 4.90
N THR A 49 -1.32 6.72 4.28
CA THR A 49 -2.06 7.96 4.00
C THR A 49 -3.25 7.69 3.07
N GLY A 50 -3.08 6.83 2.06
CA GLY A 50 -4.18 6.35 1.24
C GLY A 50 -5.27 5.68 2.07
N ILE A 51 -4.93 4.74 2.94
CA ILE A 51 -5.89 4.05 3.83
C ILE A 51 -6.67 5.05 4.69
N ILE A 52 -5.96 5.98 5.35
CA ILE A 52 -6.59 6.98 6.23
C ILE A 52 -7.59 7.81 5.43
N ILE A 53 -7.21 8.27 4.23
CA ILE A 53 -8.10 9.05 3.37
C ILE A 53 -9.30 8.22 2.91
N GLY A 54 -9.11 6.97 2.50
CA GLY A 54 -10.20 6.07 2.09
C GLY A 54 -11.20 5.78 3.22
N TYR A 55 -10.68 5.57 4.43
CA TYR A 55 -11.49 5.33 5.63
C TYR A 55 -12.25 6.59 6.09
N LEU A 56 -11.61 7.77 6.05
CA LEU A 56 -12.30 9.03 6.37
C LEU A 56 -13.35 9.38 5.32
N SER A 57 -13.06 9.10 4.05
CA SER A 57 -14.00 9.31 2.95
C SER A 57 -15.25 8.47 3.17
N THR A 58 -15.11 7.18 3.49
CA THR A 58 -16.26 6.31 3.77
C THR A 58 -17.10 6.81 4.93
N ILE A 59 -16.49 7.23 6.04
CA ILE A 59 -17.22 7.83 7.17
C ILE A 59 -17.98 9.08 6.74
N PHE A 60 -17.35 9.95 5.94
CA PHE A 60 -17.99 11.17 5.47
C PHE A 60 -19.17 10.87 4.54
N PHE A 61 -19.00 9.91 3.62
CA PHE A 61 -20.05 9.46 2.73
C PHE A 61 -21.19 8.80 3.51
N ASP A 62 -20.90 7.90 4.44
CA ASP A 62 -21.89 7.25 5.30
C ASP A 62 -22.72 8.28 6.08
N LYS A 63 -22.05 9.21 6.78
CA LYS A 63 -22.75 10.28 7.52
C LYS A 63 -23.58 11.20 6.62
N LYS A 64 -23.12 11.50 5.41
CA LYS A 64 -23.79 12.46 4.52
C LYS A 64 -24.90 11.84 3.67
N PHE A 65 -24.78 10.57 3.31
CA PHE A 65 -25.68 9.93 2.34
C PHE A 65 -26.60 8.90 2.97
N LEU A 66 -26.10 8.06 3.90
CA LEU A 66 -26.89 7.05 4.57
C LEU A 66 -27.77 7.67 5.66
N LYS A 67 -27.25 8.57 6.50
CA LYS A 67 -28.09 9.25 7.51
C LYS A 67 -29.10 10.24 6.93
N THR A 68 -28.81 10.80 5.77
CA THR A 68 -29.72 11.75 5.08
C THR A 68 -30.78 11.00 4.24
N GLY A 69 -30.73 9.66 4.17
CA GLY A 69 -31.69 8.84 3.45
C GLY A 69 -31.69 9.04 1.92
N ARG A 70 -30.69 9.73 1.37
CA ARG A 70 -30.60 10.02 -0.08
C ARG A 70 -30.15 8.83 -0.90
N ILE A 71 -29.41 7.91 -0.30
CA ILE A 71 -28.99 6.66 -0.94
C ILE A 71 -29.27 5.53 0.05
N ASN A 72 -30.31 4.75 -0.21
CA ASN A 72 -30.38 3.42 0.38
C ASN A 72 -29.20 2.61 -0.19
N SER A 73 -28.58 1.73 0.60
CA SER A 73 -27.54 0.80 0.13
C SER A 73 -27.88 0.32 -1.28
N LEU A 74 -26.93 0.30 -2.24
CA LEU A 74 -27.23 -0.04 -3.63
C LEU A 74 -27.79 -1.47 -3.71
N VAL A 75 -29.10 -1.57 -3.60
CA VAL A 75 -29.86 -2.80 -3.64
C VAL A 75 -30.44 -2.90 -5.03
N PHE A 76 -29.81 -3.73 -5.87
CA PHE A 76 -30.37 -4.10 -7.14
C PHE A 76 -31.34 -5.27 -6.94
N ASN A 77 -32.61 -5.04 -7.24
CA ASN A 77 -33.62 -6.11 -7.29
C ASN A 77 -33.66 -6.68 -8.71
N LEU A 78 -33.07 -7.86 -8.90
CA LEU A 78 -33.14 -8.65 -10.14
C LEU A 78 -34.15 -9.79 -9.95
N GLY A 79 -35.43 -9.47 -10.11
CA GLY A 79 -36.54 -10.43 -9.99
C GLY A 79 -36.64 -11.06 -8.60
N LYS A 80 -36.30 -12.35 -8.49
CA LYS A 80 -36.28 -13.12 -7.23
C LYS A 80 -35.01 -12.91 -6.40
N TRP A 81 -34.03 -12.18 -6.93
CA TRP A 81 -32.74 -11.96 -6.31
C TRP A 81 -32.58 -10.49 -5.92
N LYS A 82 -32.00 -10.26 -4.75
CA LYS A 82 -31.72 -8.94 -4.20
C LYS A 82 -30.20 -8.87 -3.97
N ILE A 83 -29.52 -8.05 -4.76
CA ILE A 83 -28.07 -7.90 -4.71
C ILE A 83 -27.76 -6.64 -3.92
N HIS A 84 -27.06 -6.79 -2.80
CA HIS A 84 -26.57 -5.67 -2.00
C HIS A 84 -25.13 -5.38 -2.44
N LEU A 85 -24.96 -4.33 -3.26
CA LEU A 85 -23.63 -3.85 -3.61
C LEU A 85 -23.03 -3.16 -2.40
N HIS A 86 -22.13 -3.88 -1.76
CA HIS A 86 -21.28 -3.36 -0.70
C HIS A 86 -20.23 -2.43 -1.29
N HIS A 87 -19.83 -1.41 -0.52
CA HIS A 87 -18.88 -0.41 -0.99
C HIS A 87 -17.50 -1.02 -1.23
N TRP A 88 -17.14 -2.10 -0.51
CA TRP A 88 -15.91 -2.87 -0.77
C TRP A 88 -15.87 -3.51 -2.17
N LEU A 89 -17.02 -3.93 -2.69
CA LEU A 89 -17.11 -4.54 -4.02
C LEU A 89 -16.96 -3.48 -5.12
N LEU A 90 -17.54 -2.29 -4.91
CA LEU A 90 -17.34 -1.13 -5.78
C LEU A 90 -15.87 -0.69 -5.80
N ALA A 91 -15.22 -0.63 -4.63
CA ALA A 91 -13.81 -0.32 -4.52
C ALA A 91 -12.94 -1.35 -5.26
N SER A 92 -13.27 -2.64 -5.15
CA SER A 92 -12.58 -3.72 -5.86
C SER A 92 -12.75 -3.61 -7.39
N PHE A 93 -13.95 -3.27 -7.87
CA PHE A 93 -14.19 -3.05 -9.29
C PHE A 93 -13.46 -1.81 -9.82
N ALA A 94 -13.43 -0.74 -9.03
CA ALA A 94 -12.68 0.47 -9.35
C ALA A 94 -11.17 0.21 -9.47
N ILE A 95 -10.59 -0.61 -8.57
CA ILE A 95 -9.20 -1.09 -8.69
C ILE A 95 -8.99 -1.83 -10.00
N LEU A 96 -9.88 -2.78 -10.33
CA LEU A 96 -9.74 -3.60 -11.53
C LEU A 96 -9.76 -2.72 -12.79
N ILE A 97 -10.70 -1.79 -12.89
CA ILE A 97 -10.76 -0.83 -14.00
C ILE A 97 -9.49 0.02 -14.02
N THR A 98 -9.12 0.65 -12.91
CA THR A 98 -7.94 1.53 -12.90
C THR A 98 -6.65 0.80 -13.21
N TYR A 99 -6.53 -0.49 -12.89
CA TYR A 99 -5.41 -1.34 -13.28
C TYR A 99 -5.34 -1.58 -14.80
N PHE A 100 -6.48 -1.76 -15.47
CA PHE A 100 -6.51 -1.95 -16.93
C PHE A 100 -6.27 -0.65 -17.72
N PHE A 101 -6.68 0.49 -17.17
CA PHE A 101 -6.59 1.78 -17.87
C PHE A 101 -5.40 2.65 -17.47
N SER A 102 -4.72 2.35 -16.36
CA SER A 102 -3.62 3.18 -15.84
C SER A 102 -2.65 2.40 -14.95
N SER A 103 -1.46 2.98 -14.71
CA SER A 103 -0.54 2.48 -13.69
C SER A 103 -1.13 2.77 -12.30
N LEU A 104 -1.62 1.71 -11.64
CA LEU A 104 -2.23 1.80 -10.33
C LEU A 104 -1.20 2.20 -9.26
N SER A 105 -1.18 3.48 -8.88
CA SER A 105 -0.30 3.96 -7.79
C SER A 105 -0.64 3.28 -6.46
N ILE A 106 0.38 3.00 -5.65
CA ILE A 106 0.24 2.40 -4.31
C ILE A 106 -0.73 3.20 -3.42
N PHE A 107 -0.80 4.51 -3.65
CA PHE A 107 -1.71 5.42 -2.95
C PHE A 107 -3.18 5.06 -3.23
N TRP A 108 -3.54 4.76 -4.47
CA TRP A 108 -4.90 4.36 -4.84
C TRP A 108 -5.27 3.02 -4.23
N ILE A 109 -4.33 2.06 -4.23
CA ILE A 109 -4.51 0.78 -3.54
C ILE A 109 -4.78 1.02 -2.04
N GLY A 110 -4.05 1.95 -1.42
CA GLY A 110 -4.30 2.39 -0.04
C GLY A 110 -5.72 2.93 0.15
N ILE A 111 -6.16 3.86 -0.71
CA ILE A 111 -7.53 4.42 -0.65
C ILE A 111 -8.60 3.34 -0.75
N PHE A 112 -8.52 2.48 -1.76
CA PHE A 112 -9.50 1.41 -1.95
C PHE A 112 -9.45 0.37 -0.82
N GLY A 113 -8.25 0.10 -0.29
CA GLY A 113 -8.06 -0.70 0.93
C GLY A 113 -8.78 -0.08 2.12
N GLY A 114 -8.60 1.22 2.37
CA GLY A 114 -9.29 1.95 3.45
C GLY A 114 -10.81 1.94 3.31
N LEU A 115 -11.32 2.08 2.08
CA LEU A 115 -12.74 1.94 1.75
C LEU A 115 -13.27 0.54 2.10
N ALA A 116 -12.56 -0.51 1.69
CA ALA A 116 -12.93 -1.89 2.00
C ALA A 116 -12.87 -2.17 3.50
N PHE A 117 -11.81 -1.71 4.19
CA PHE A 117 -11.64 -1.89 5.63
C PHE A 117 -12.80 -1.31 6.44
N HIS A 118 -13.28 -0.11 6.09
CA HIS A 118 -14.44 0.47 6.75
C HIS A 118 -15.68 -0.43 6.65
N ASP A 119 -15.94 -0.96 5.46
CA ASP A 119 -17.11 -1.79 5.16
C ASP A 119 -17.01 -3.17 5.85
N LEU A 120 -15.84 -3.80 5.80
CA LEU A 120 -15.53 -5.06 6.50
C LEU A 120 -15.66 -4.94 8.03
N TYR A 121 -15.29 -3.80 8.60
CA TYR A 121 -15.34 -3.58 10.04
C TYR A 121 -16.75 -3.18 10.53
N THR A 122 -17.49 -2.43 9.72
CA THR A 122 -18.78 -1.86 10.13
C THR A 122 -19.96 -2.78 9.79
N ASP A 123 -19.91 -3.50 8.67
CA ASP A 123 -21.02 -4.34 8.22
C ASP A 123 -20.80 -5.82 8.62
N LYS A 124 -21.62 -6.32 9.55
CA LYS A 124 -21.58 -7.75 9.96
C LYS A 124 -22.06 -8.71 8.87
N SER A 125 -22.70 -8.20 7.83
CA SER A 125 -23.23 -8.93 6.68
C SER A 125 -22.42 -8.70 5.40
N TRP A 126 -21.17 -8.25 5.52
CA TRP A 126 -20.26 -7.98 4.39
C TRP A 126 -20.14 -9.12 3.36
N TYR A 127 -20.31 -10.37 3.80
CA TYR A 127 -20.25 -11.58 2.98
C TYR A 127 -21.56 -11.90 2.25
N LYS A 128 -22.68 -11.31 2.67
CA LYS A 128 -24.01 -11.52 2.10
C LYS A 128 -24.27 -10.50 0.98
N VAL A 129 -23.68 -10.79 -0.17
CA VAL A 129 -23.84 -9.95 -1.38
C VAL A 129 -25.13 -10.27 -2.14
N ILE A 130 -25.55 -11.55 -2.12
CA ILE A 130 -26.71 -12.04 -2.88
C ILE A 130 -27.73 -12.63 -1.91
N TYR A 131 -28.93 -12.08 -1.93
CA TYR A 131 -30.10 -12.60 -1.23
C TYR A 131 -31.07 -13.19 -2.25
N ARG A 132 -31.60 -14.38 -1.96
CA ARG A 132 -32.81 -14.87 -2.61
C ARG A 132 -33.99 -14.35 -1.81
N LYS A 133 -34.96 -13.70 -2.45
CA LYS A 133 -36.26 -13.48 -1.82
C LYS A 133 -36.85 -14.86 -1.54
N GLU A 134 -37.00 -15.21 -0.27
CA GLU A 134 -37.90 -16.30 0.10
C GLU A 134 -39.26 -15.96 -0.48
N SER A 135 -39.75 -16.83 -1.36
CA SER A 135 -41.11 -16.75 -1.87
C SER A 135 -42.00 -16.88 -0.64
N VAL A 136 -42.66 -15.79 -0.26
CA VAL A 136 -43.86 -15.85 0.57
C VAL A 136 -44.83 -16.74 -0.21
N VAL A 137 -44.94 -17.98 0.24
CA VAL A 137 -46.03 -18.89 -0.12
C VAL A 137 -47.25 -18.45 0.65
#